data_AF-A0A395I7R4-F1
#
_entry.id   AF-A0A395I7R4-F1
#
_cell.length_a   1.000
_cell.length_b   1.000
_cell.length_c   1.000
_cell.angle_alpha   90.00
_cell.angle_beta   90.00
_cell.angle_gamma   90.00
#
_symmetry.space_group_name_H-M   'P 1'
#
loop_
_entity.id
_entity.type
_entity.pdbx_description
1 polymer ?
#
loop_
_entity_poly.entity_id
_entity_poly.type
_entity_poly.pdbx_seq_one_letter_code
_entity_poly.pdbx_strand_id
1 'polypeptide(L)'
;MSERASEPPGFPALKVRGTMNKLVGEVYLIGTNGYELVRQIGEDLDMDLNLRWSVFEAKKISNRLKVIVKSFIELHPAFACLQPNRGIYRGLERTAIEREIRALRECSDVKGVPHFLERSSREVAQDQRFEYPGGELDVVVMTRLPGYPLNFYYGQLDTWEVEHIRTQVLTIVR
;
A
#
# COMPACT_ATOMS: atom_id res chain seq x y z
N MET A 1 4.93 -12.66 -21.69
CA MET A 1 5.49 -13.07 -20.39
C MET A 1 6.66 -12.15 -20.09
N SER A 2 6.50 -11.18 -19.19
CA SER A 2 7.60 -10.29 -18.83
C SER A 2 8.46 -10.99 -17.78
N GLU A 3 9.65 -11.40 -18.22
CA GLU A 3 10.72 -11.93 -17.38
C GLU A 3 10.97 -10.97 -16.22
N ARG A 4 11.21 -11.52 -15.02
CA ARG A 4 11.59 -10.74 -13.85
C ARG A 4 12.85 -9.95 -14.25
N ALA A 5 12.79 -8.63 -14.30
CA ALA A 5 14.01 -7.86 -14.09
C ALA A 5 14.54 -8.30 -12.72
N SER A 6 15.69 -9.00 -12.73
CA SER A 6 16.38 -9.44 -11.53
C SER A 6 16.42 -8.29 -10.53
N GLU A 7 16.17 -8.57 -9.25
CA GLU A 7 16.26 -7.51 -8.23
C GLU A 7 17.63 -6.85 -8.32
N PRO A 8 17.69 -5.52 -8.45
CA PRO A 8 18.96 -4.85 -8.66
C PRO A 8 19.83 -5.06 -7.41
N PRO A 9 21.15 -5.25 -7.59
CA PRO A 9 22.08 -5.40 -6.48
C PRO A 9 21.92 -4.25 -5.47
N GLY A 10 21.70 -4.57 -4.20
CA GLY A 10 21.55 -3.57 -3.13
C GLY A 10 20.13 -3.04 -2.92
N PHE A 11 19.09 -3.64 -3.53
CA PHE A 11 17.71 -3.30 -3.19
C PHE A 11 17.50 -3.50 -1.68
N PRO A 12 17.20 -2.44 -0.92
CA PRO A 12 17.18 -2.55 0.52
C PRO A 12 16.05 -3.48 0.94
N ALA A 13 16.38 -4.54 1.70
CA ALA A 13 15.43 -5.04 2.67
C ALA A 13 14.97 -3.83 3.49
N LEU A 14 13.66 -3.70 3.75
CA LEU A 14 13.10 -2.60 4.55
C LEU A 14 14.06 -2.29 5.71
N LYS A 15 14.58 -1.05 5.77
CA LYS A 15 15.67 -0.62 6.68
C LYS A 15 15.40 -0.95 8.15
N VAL A 16 14.13 -1.16 8.48
CA VAL A 16 13.64 -1.71 9.73
C VAL A 16 12.69 -2.84 9.33
N ARG A 17 12.79 -4.03 9.95
CA ARG A 17 11.70 -5.02 9.87
C ARG A 17 10.45 -4.32 10.37
N GLY A 18 9.57 -3.94 9.46
CA GLY A 18 8.32 -3.30 9.79
C GLY A 18 7.52 -4.21 10.73
N THR A 19 6.76 -3.64 11.68
CA THR A 19 5.97 -4.44 12.63
C THR A 19 5.01 -5.36 11.89
N MET A 20 4.58 -4.97 10.68
CA MET A 20 3.67 -5.76 9.85
C MET A 20 4.37 -6.85 9.02
N ASN A 21 5.70 -6.97 9.06
CA ASN A 21 6.43 -8.02 8.36
C ASN A 21 6.04 -9.44 8.83
N LYS A 22 5.52 -9.56 10.06
CA LYS A 22 4.97 -10.83 10.60
C LYS A 22 3.79 -11.39 9.79
N LEU A 23 3.19 -10.56 8.92
CA LEU A 23 2.06 -10.96 8.06
C LEU A 23 2.53 -11.53 6.71
N VAL A 24 3.82 -11.52 6.41
CA VAL A 24 4.35 -12.17 5.20
C VAL A 24 4.10 -13.68 5.30
N GLY A 25 3.53 -14.26 4.24
CA GLY A 25 3.06 -15.64 4.18
C GLY A 25 1.56 -15.79 4.48
N GLU A 26 0.93 -14.79 5.09
CA GLU A 26 -0.50 -14.81 5.39
C GLU A 26 -1.34 -14.61 4.13
N VAL A 27 -2.59 -15.07 4.20
CA VAL A 27 -3.59 -14.87 3.16
C VAL A 27 -4.63 -13.87 3.63
N TYR A 28 -4.82 -12.83 2.83
CA TYR A 28 -5.92 -11.88 2.99
C TYR A 28 -7.07 -12.27 2.09
N LEU A 29 -8.25 -12.41 2.67
CA LEU A 29 -9.51 -12.60 1.95
C LEU A 29 -10.16 -11.24 1.75
N ILE A 30 -10.25 -10.80 0.51
CA ILE A 30 -10.82 -9.52 0.12
C ILE A 30 -11.89 -9.83 -0.92
N GLY A 31 -13.14 -9.49 -0.59
CA GLY A 31 -14.30 -9.94 -1.37
C GLY A 31 -14.36 -11.46 -1.46
N THR A 32 -14.28 -12.00 -2.68
CA THR A 32 -14.24 -13.46 -2.94
C THR A 32 -12.84 -13.97 -3.28
N ASN A 33 -11.83 -13.09 -3.22
CA ASN A 33 -10.47 -13.38 -3.67
C ASN A 33 -9.51 -13.51 -2.49
N GLY A 34 -8.64 -14.51 -2.56
CA GLY A 34 -7.51 -14.66 -1.64
C GLY A 34 -6.23 -14.07 -2.22
N TYR A 35 -5.48 -13.36 -1.38
CA TYR A 35 -4.20 -12.74 -1.71
C TYR A 35 -3.14 -13.16 -0.70
N GLU A 36 -2.14 -13.91 -1.17
CA GLU A 36 -0.99 -14.34 -0.36
C GLU A 36 0.03 -13.20 -0.31
N LEU A 37 0.36 -12.73 0.90
CA LEU A 37 1.34 -11.67 1.12
C LEU A 37 2.76 -12.24 0.96
N VAL A 38 3.51 -11.78 -0.04
CA VAL A 38 4.82 -12.36 -0.41
C VAL A 38 5.97 -11.60 0.23
N ARG A 39 5.88 -10.27 0.26
CA ARG A 39 6.94 -9.41 0.76
C ARG A 39 6.37 -8.08 1.17
N GLN A 40 6.77 -7.58 2.33
CA GLN A 40 6.50 -6.20 2.72
C GLN A 40 7.46 -5.25 1.98
N ILE A 41 6.95 -4.18 1.38
CA ILE A 41 7.72 -3.20 0.61
C ILE A 41 7.62 -1.77 1.14
N GLY A 42 6.74 -1.52 2.11
CA GLY A 42 6.63 -0.21 2.75
C GLY A 42 5.81 -0.30 4.04
N GLU A 43 6.14 0.57 4.98
CA GLU A 43 5.37 0.78 6.20
C GLU A 43 5.64 2.19 6.69
N ASP A 44 4.61 2.87 7.20
CA ASP A 44 4.77 4.15 7.88
C ASP A 44 3.61 4.40 8.86
N LEU A 45 3.80 5.42 9.68
CA LEU A 45 2.93 5.81 10.77
C LEU A 45 2.52 7.27 10.60
N ASP A 46 1.22 7.52 10.52
CA ASP A 46 0.64 8.84 10.62
C ASP A 46 -0.03 8.97 11.99
N MET A 47 0.70 9.59 12.92
CA MET A 47 0.22 9.78 14.30
C MET A 47 -0.91 10.82 14.39
N ASP A 48 -0.95 11.78 13.47
CA ASP A 48 -2.01 12.79 13.42
C ASP A 48 -3.32 12.18 12.95
N LEU A 49 -3.23 11.18 12.08
CA LEU A 49 -4.35 10.35 11.64
C LEU A 49 -4.47 9.05 12.43
N ASN A 50 -3.76 8.80 13.54
CA ASN A 50 -3.84 7.52 14.27
C ASN A 50 -3.81 6.26 13.36
N LEU A 51 -3.03 6.32 12.27
CA LEU A 51 -3.10 5.38 11.17
C LEU A 51 -1.72 4.83 10.85
N ARG A 52 -1.60 3.50 10.80
CA ARG A 52 -0.46 2.81 10.20
C ARG A 52 -0.84 2.38 8.81
N TRP A 53 0.01 2.61 7.82
CA TRP A 53 -0.14 1.95 6.54
C TRP A 53 1.00 0.98 6.29
N SER A 54 0.69 -0.15 5.66
CA SER A 54 1.66 -1.16 5.27
C SER A 54 1.38 -1.63 3.86
N VAL A 55 2.42 -1.72 3.03
CA VAL A 55 2.34 -2.08 1.61
C VAL A 55 3.07 -3.39 1.40
N PHE A 56 2.39 -4.34 0.76
CA PHE A 56 2.90 -5.66 0.44
C PHE A 56 2.85 -5.92 -1.06
N GLU A 57 3.89 -6.56 -1.58
CA GLU A 57 3.74 -7.37 -2.79
C GLU A 57 2.99 -8.65 -2.42
N ALA A 58 1.98 -8.99 -3.21
CA ALA A 58 1.16 -10.16 -3.00
C ALA A 58 0.89 -10.91 -4.31
N LYS A 59 0.38 -12.13 -4.18
CA LYS A 59 -0.11 -12.94 -5.31
C LYS A 59 -1.57 -13.26 -5.09
N LYS A 60 -2.40 -12.97 -6.10
CA LYS A 60 -3.77 -13.48 -6.14
C LYS A 60 -3.74 -15.00 -6.26
N ILE A 61 -4.43 -15.71 -5.37
CA ILE A 61 -4.33 -17.18 -5.28
C ILE A 61 -4.86 -17.86 -6.55
N SER A 62 -5.97 -17.36 -7.10
CA SER A 62 -6.68 -18.04 -8.21
C SER A 62 -5.91 -18.05 -9.54
N ASN A 63 -5.15 -17.00 -9.85
CA ASN A 63 -4.46 -16.86 -11.13
C ASN A 63 -2.98 -16.45 -11.01
N ARG A 64 -2.44 -16.42 -9.78
CA ARG A 64 -1.06 -16.03 -9.47
C ARG A 64 -0.68 -14.63 -9.96
N LEU A 65 -1.65 -13.76 -10.23
CA LEU A 65 -1.41 -12.37 -10.60
C LEU A 65 -0.67 -11.66 -9.46
N LYS A 66 0.46 -11.02 -9.79
CA LYS A 66 1.18 -10.17 -8.84
C LYS A 66 0.46 -8.84 -8.68
N VAL A 67 0.19 -8.49 -7.43
CA VAL A 67 -0.54 -7.28 -7.06
C VAL A 67 0.16 -6.59 -5.89
N ILE A 68 -0.26 -5.37 -5.60
CA ILE A 68 0.10 -4.66 -4.38
C ILE A 68 -1.11 -4.66 -3.45
N VAL A 69 -0.87 -5.00 -2.19
CA VAL A 69 -1.87 -4.95 -1.11
C VAL A 69 -1.42 -3.88 -0.12
N LYS A 70 -2.20 -2.81 0.01
CA LYS A 70 -1.98 -1.76 1.00
C LYS A 70 -3.02 -1.90 2.11
N SER A 71 -2.55 -2.08 3.33
CA SER A 71 -3.37 -2.12 4.54
C SER A 71 -3.28 -0.77 5.25
N PHE A 72 -4.42 -0.27 5.72
CA PHE A 72 -4.58 0.89 6.58
C PHE A 72 -5.12 0.37 7.92
N ILE A 73 -4.36 0.57 8.98
CA ILE A 73 -4.51 -0.11 10.27
C ILE A 73 -4.62 0.96 11.34
N GLU A 74 -5.72 0.96 12.09
CA GLU A 74 -5.91 1.85 13.23
C GLU A 74 -4.89 1.55 14.34
N LEU A 75 -4.17 2.56 14.81
CA LEU A 75 -3.04 2.43 15.73
C LEU A 75 -3.38 2.49 17.22
N HIS A 76 -4.58 2.92 17.61
CA HIS A 76 -5.01 2.86 19.00
C HIS A 76 -6.50 3.20 19.14
N PRO A 77 -7.38 2.19 19.21
CA PRO A 77 -8.82 2.42 19.36
C PRO A 77 -9.17 3.19 20.65
N ALA A 78 -8.36 3.04 21.70
CA ALA A 78 -8.59 3.73 22.98
C ALA A 78 -8.13 5.20 23.01
N PHE A 79 -7.21 5.65 22.13
CA PHE A 79 -6.93 7.10 22.02
C PHE A 79 -8.13 7.83 21.43
N ALA A 80 -8.91 7.16 20.57
CA ALA A 80 -10.21 7.67 20.11
C ALA A 80 -11.25 7.80 21.24
N CYS A 81 -11.10 7.08 22.36
CA CYS A 81 -11.97 7.20 23.54
C CYS A 81 -11.54 8.30 24.52
N LEU A 82 -10.25 8.66 24.55
CA LEU A 82 -9.69 9.65 25.48
C LEU A 82 -9.65 11.07 24.89
N GLN A 83 -9.84 11.22 23.58
CA GLN A 83 -9.89 12.53 22.94
C GLN A 83 -11.35 12.98 22.68
N PRO A 84 -11.75 14.20 23.10
CA PRO A 84 -13.10 14.74 22.83
C PRO A 84 -13.45 14.86 21.34
N ASN A 85 -12.46 14.71 20.46
CA ASN A 85 -12.58 14.86 19.00
C ASN A 85 -12.68 13.54 18.25
N ARG A 86 -13.17 12.45 18.88
CA ARG A 86 -13.34 11.10 18.28
C ARG A 86 -13.89 11.10 16.85
N GLY A 87 -14.91 11.93 16.58
CA GLY A 87 -15.50 12.02 15.25
C GLY A 87 -14.62 12.71 14.21
N ILE A 88 -13.73 13.60 14.64
CA ILE A 88 -12.87 14.40 13.76
C ILE A 88 -11.73 13.54 13.24
N TYR A 89 -10.99 12.83 14.10
CA TYR A 89 -9.86 11.98 13.68
C TYR A 89 -10.31 10.83 12.78
N ARG A 90 -11.33 10.08 13.21
CA ARG A 90 -11.96 9.04 12.38
C ARG A 90 -12.51 9.60 11.06
N GLY A 91 -12.99 10.85 11.07
CA GLY A 91 -13.42 11.56 9.86
C GLY A 91 -12.27 11.91 8.92
N LEU A 92 -11.14 12.38 9.45
CA LEU A 92 -9.94 12.75 8.70
C LEU A 92 -9.24 11.52 8.10
N GLU A 93 -9.02 10.48 8.91
CA GLU A 93 -8.53 9.16 8.49
C GLU A 93 -9.33 8.62 7.31
N ARG A 94 -10.64 8.56 7.50
CA ARG A 94 -11.56 8.07 6.49
C ARG A 94 -11.52 8.93 5.23
N THR A 95 -11.42 10.25 5.40
CA THR A 95 -11.30 11.16 4.25
C THR A 95 -10.00 10.92 3.49
N ALA A 96 -8.89 10.65 4.17
CA ALA A 96 -7.61 10.34 3.52
C ALA A 96 -7.66 9.02 2.74
N ILE A 97 -8.18 7.95 3.35
CA ILE A 97 -8.32 6.64 2.70
C ILE A 97 -9.27 6.73 1.48
N GLU A 98 -10.42 7.39 1.64
CA GLU A 98 -11.38 7.56 0.53
C GLU A 98 -10.82 8.44 -0.60
N ARG A 99 -10.00 9.46 -0.29
CA ARG A 99 -9.30 10.26 -1.31
C ARG A 99 -8.30 9.41 -2.09
N GLU A 100 -7.52 8.56 -1.42
CA GLU A 100 -6.57 7.68 -2.10
C GLU A 100 -7.29 6.68 -3.03
N ILE A 101 -8.37 6.06 -2.55
CA ILE A 101 -9.16 5.12 -3.34
C ILE A 101 -9.85 5.81 -4.51
N ARG A 102 -10.36 7.04 -4.30
CA ARG A 102 -10.94 7.85 -5.37
C ARG A 102 -9.91 8.14 -6.45
N ALA A 103 -8.72 8.60 -6.08
CA ALA A 103 -7.64 8.86 -7.02
C ALA A 103 -7.27 7.60 -7.83
N LEU A 104 -7.14 6.45 -7.18
CA LEU A 104 -6.86 5.18 -7.87
C LEU A 104 -7.95 4.75 -8.86
N ARG A 105 -9.22 5.10 -8.59
CA ARG A 105 -10.34 4.81 -9.50
C ARG A 105 -10.41 5.79 -10.66
N GLU A 106 -10.23 7.08 -10.39
CA GLU A 106 -10.25 8.15 -11.39
C GLU A 106 -9.07 8.04 -12.36
N CYS A 107 -7.93 7.50 -11.90
CA CYS A 107 -6.75 7.28 -12.74
C CYS A 107 -6.69 5.89 -13.40
N SER A 108 -7.82 5.17 -13.48
CA SER A 108 -7.86 3.80 -14.03
C SER A 108 -7.41 3.69 -15.49
N ASP A 109 -7.58 4.74 -16.29
CA ASP A 109 -7.15 4.78 -17.70
C ASP A 109 -5.77 5.42 -17.90
N VAL A 110 -5.14 5.94 -16.83
CA VAL A 110 -3.83 6.58 -16.91
C VAL A 110 -2.74 5.52 -16.94
N LYS A 111 -1.86 5.58 -17.94
CA LYS A 111 -0.70 4.68 -18.03
C LYS A 111 0.38 5.13 -17.04
N GLY A 112 1.06 4.15 -16.43
CA GLY A 112 2.18 4.42 -15.52
C GLY A 112 1.78 4.69 -14.06
N VAL A 113 0.50 4.54 -13.71
CA VAL A 113 0.01 4.63 -12.32
C VAL A 113 -0.62 3.31 -11.87
N PRO A 114 -0.63 2.99 -10.55
CA PRO A 114 -1.33 1.82 -10.04
C PRO A 114 -2.84 1.95 -10.28
N HIS A 115 -3.49 0.84 -10.60
CA HIS A 115 -4.94 0.78 -10.83
C HIS A 115 -5.64 0.04 -9.70
N PHE A 116 -6.78 0.57 -9.27
CA PHE A 116 -7.64 -0.07 -8.28
C PHE A 116 -8.12 -1.44 -8.78
N LEU A 117 -7.99 -2.48 -7.94
CA LEU A 117 -8.52 -3.81 -8.23
C LEU A 117 -9.66 -4.18 -7.27
N GLU A 118 -9.42 -4.07 -5.97
CA GLU A 118 -10.37 -4.51 -4.94
C GLU A 118 -10.16 -3.76 -3.63
N ARG A 119 -11.17 -3.75 -2.75
CA ARG A 119 -11.08 -3.22 -1.38
C ARG A 119 -11.80 -4.17 -0.43
N SER A 120 -11.32 -4.29 0.80
CA SER A 120 -12.05 -4.99 1.86
C SER A 120 -13.39 -4.32 2.13
N SER A 121 -14.34 -5.09 2.66
CA SER A 121 -15.53 -4.49 3.25
C SER A 121 -15.12 -3.57 4.40
N ARG A 122 -15.92 -2.53 4.65
CA ARG A 122 -15.69 -1.55 5.73
C ARG A 122 -15.82 -2.13 7.15
N GLU A 123 -16.11 -3.42 7.27
CA GLU A 123 -16.35 -4.14 8.53
C GLU A 123 -15.23 -5.13 8.86
N VAL A 124 -14.13 -5.13 8.09
CA VAL A 124 -12.97 -5.94 8.45
C VAL A 124 -12.31 -5.34 9.70
N ALA A 125 -12.44 -6.04 10.81
CA ALA A 125 -11.75 -5.71 12.04
C ALA A 125 -10.38 -6.37 12.08
N GLN A 126 -9.43 -5.70 12.73
CA GLN A 126 -8.16 -6.28 13.13
C GLN A 126 -8.42 -7.53 13.99
N ASP A 127 -7.76 -8.64 13.65
CA ASP A 127 -7.79 -9.86 14.48
C ASP A 127 -6.59 -9.92 15.43
N GLN A 128 -6.40 -11.07 16.07
CA GLN A 128 -5.34 -11.33 17.05
C GLN A 128 -3.91 -11.19 16.48
N ARG A 129 -3.74 -11.12 15.16
CA ARG A 129 -2.43 -10.91 14.54
C ARG A 129 -1.96 -9.46 14.63
N PHE A 130 -2.85 -8.51 14.88
CA PHE A 130 -2.55 -7.08 14.93
C PHE A 130 -2.32 -6.56 16.35
N GLU A 131 -1.82 -5.34 16.46
CA GLU A 131 -1.56 -4.68 17.74
C GLU A 131 -2.87 -4.36 18.49
N TYR A 132 -3.98 -4.11 17.76
CA TYR A 132 -5.25 -3.71 18.35
C TYR A 132 -6.41 -4.54 17.79
N PRO A 133 -6.60 -5.79 18.28
CA PRO A 133 -7.74 -6.61 17.88
C PRO A 133 -9.07 -5.87 18.10
N GLY A 134 -9.96 -5.91 17.11
CA GLY A 134 -11.22 -5.17 17.09
C GLY A 134 -11.13 -3.74 16.55
N GLY A 135 -9.93 -3.21 16.32
CA GLY A 135 -9.72 -1.94 15.62
C GLY A 135 -10.05 -2.01 14.13
N GLU A 136 -10.15 -0.85 13.47
CA GLU A 136 -10.44 -0.80 12.04
C GLU A 136 -9.26 -1.27 11.18
N LEU A 137 -9.59 -2.01 10.12
CA LEU A 137 -8.67 -2.44 9.08
C LEU A 137 -9.30 -2.21 7.70
N ASP A 138 -8.66 -1.38 6.89
CA ASP A 138 -9.03 -1.20 5.49
C ASP A 138 -7.91 -1.71 4.59
N VAL A 139 -8.26 -2.50 3.59
CA VAL A 139 -7.28 -3.09 2.68
C VAL A 139 -7.66 -2.79 1.25
N VAL A 140 -6.70 -2.24 0.51
CA VAL A 140 -6.84 -1.94 -0.92
C VAL A 140 -5.86 -2.80 -1.70
N VAL A 141 -6.37 -3.43 -2.76
CA VAL A 141 -5.58 -4.17 -3.75
C VAL A 141 -5.47 -3.32 -5.01
N MET A 142 -4.25 -3.19 -5.52
CA MET A 142 -3.95 -2.44 -6.73
C MET A 142 -2.97 -3.19 -7.63
N THR A 143 -2.88 -2.78 -8.90
CA THR A 143 -1.91 -3.37 -9.83
C THR A 143 -0.49 -3.10 -9.37
N ARG A 144 0.40 -4.06 -9.60
CA ARG A 144 1.84 -3.87 -9.41
C ARG A 144 2.42 -3.20 -10.64
N LEU A 145 3.01 -2.01 -10.46
CA LEU A 145 3.79 -1.36 -11.51
C LEU A 145 5.11 -2.12 -11.78
N PRO A 146 5.60 -2.12 -13.03
CA PRO A 146 6.92 -2.64 -13.35
C PRO A 146 8.02 -1.75 -12.75
N GLY A 147 9.21 -2.34 -12.57
CA GLY A 147 10.39 -1.61 -12.08
C GLY A 147 10.49 -1.50 -10.56
N TYR A 148 11.30 -0.52 -10.13
CA TYR A 148 11.66 -0.24 -8.74
C TYR A 148 11.51 1.26 -8.45
N PRO A 149 11.29 1.66 -7.19
CA PRO A 149 11.20 3.07 -6.79
C PRO A 149 12.39 3.91 -7.28
N LEU A 150 12.13 5.14 -7.76
CA LEU A 150 13.15 6.02 -8.35
C LEU A 150 14.29 6.38 -7.39
N ASN A 151 14.02 6.45 -6.09
CA ASN A 151 15.02 6.71 -5.07
C ASN A 151 16.12 5.64 -5.02
N PHE A 152 15.88 4.45 -5.57
CA PHE A 152 16.89 3.40 -5.72
C PHE A 152 18.01 3.80 -6.71
N TYR A 153 17.67 4.56 -7.75
CA TYR A 153 18.60 4.95 -8.81
C TYR A 153 19.27 6.30 -8.56
N TYR A 154 19.19 6.83 -7.34
CA TYR A 154 19.75 8.15 -7.03
C TYR A 154 21.27 8.18 -7.30
N GLY A 155 21.70 9.12 -8.15
CA GLY A 155 23.10 9.24 -8.57
C GLY A 155 23.60 8.15 -9.54
N GLN A 156 22.73 7.24 -9.98
CA GLN A 156 23.06 6.16 -10.92
C GLN A 156 22.52 6.42 -12.34
N LEU A 157 21.57 7.35 -12.48
CA LEU A 157 20.92 7.65 -13.75
C LEU A 157 21.78 8.60 -14.59
N ASP A 158 21.86 8.30 -15.88
CA ASP A 158 22.42 9.21 -16.86
C ASP A 158 21.54 10.46 -17.02
N THR A 159 22.13 11.56 -17.49
CA THR A 159 21.38 12.82 -17.71
C THR A 159 20.17 12.62 -18.64
N TRP A 160 20.29 11.80 -19.68
CA TRP A 160 19.20 11.55 -20.62
C TRP A 160 18.06 10.73 -19.98
N GLU A 161 18.35 9.81 -19.06
CA GLU A 161 17.35 9.04 -18.31
C GLU A 161 16.58 9.94 -17.35
N VAL A 162 17.27 10.86 -16.68
CA VAL A 162 16.66 11.86 -15.79
C VAL A 162 15.68 12.74 -16.57
N GLU A 163 16.08 13.25 -17.75
CA GLU A 163 15.18 14.05 -18.59
C GLU A 163 14.01 13.23 -19.10
N HIS A 164 14.23 11.97 -19.52
CA HIS A 164 13.16 11.09 -19.97
C HIS A 164 12.13 10.82 -18.86
N ILE A 165 12.58 10.46 -17.65
CA ILE A 165 11.71 10.23 -16.49
C ILE A 165 10.94 11.51 -16.16
N ARG A 166 11.59 12.67 -16.19
CA ARG A 166 10.93 13.97 -15.97
C ARG A 166 9.81 14.20 -16.98
N THR A 167 10.04 13.94 -18.28
CA THR A 167 9.00 14.05 -19.30
C THR A 167 7.83 13.12 -19.01
N GLN A 168 8.09 11.86 -18.67
CA GLN A 168 7.03 10.87 -18.35
C GLN A 168 6.21 11.29 -17.13
N VAL A 169 6.86 11.77 -16.06
CA VAL A 169 6.16 12.27 -14.86
C VAL A 169 5.29 13.46 -15.22
N LEU A 170 5.81 14.41 -16.00
CA LEU A 170 5.05 15.59 -16.42
C LEU A 170 3.79 15.22 -17.25
N THR A 171 3.86 14.19 -18.09
CA THR A 171 2.69 13.68 -18.83
C THR A 171 1.61 13.07 -17.93
N ILE A 172 1.98 12.61 -16.73
CA ILE A 172 1.03 12.07 -15.76
C ILE A 172 0.42 13.18 -14.90
N VAL A 173 1.21 14.20 -14.53
CA VAL A 173 0.79 15.24 -13.57
C VAL A 173 0.26 16.53 -14.20
N ARG A 174 0.34 16.70 -15.53
CA ARG A 174 -0.15 17.87 -16.28
C ARG A 174 -1.04 17.44 -17.43
#